data_AF-A0A7S2KWN2-F1
#
_entry.id   AF-A0A7S2KWN2-F1
#
_cell.length_a   1.000
_cell.length_b   1.000
_cell.length_c   1.000
_cell.angle_alpha   90.00
_cell.angle_beta   90.00
_cell.angle_gamma   90.00
#
_symmetry.space_group_name_H-M   'P 1'
#
loop_
_entity.id
_entity.type
_entity.pdbx_description
1 polymer ?
#
loop_
_entity_poly.entity_id
_entity_poly.type
_entity_poly.pdbx_seq_one_letter_code
_entity_poly.pdbx_strand_id
1 'polypeptide(L)'
;ERKVSIGYTTLSRSMKISILLLSAIGSTQAWSVNKANTGASVDRRNVLSGITAAAFGVATATVATSTVPAAFAADFIGSYSDPNHPNCPRLVATEGDKAIISGADGNPGCPTGDGRAWRLEGEIKGDNIFVDFSPKGGPKDLQGKWDGSGIRWPDGNKWTRTGKP
;
A
#
# COMPACT_ATOMS: atom_id res chain seq x y z
N GLU A 1 28.23 52.97 -30.20
CA GLU A 1 28.07 51.55 -30.59
C GLU A 1 28.54 50.66 -29.43
N ARG A 2 27.77 49.63 -29.08
CA ARG A 2 27.98 48.79 -27.89
C ARG A 2 29.08 47.76 -28.15
N LYS A 3 30.09 47.67 -27.28
CA LYS A 3 30.95 46.49 -27.13
C LYS A 3 30.82 46.00 -25.70
N VAL A 4 29.92 45.03 -25.49
CA VAL A 4 29.80 44.31 -24.21
C VAL A 4 30.68 43.06 -24.32
N SER A 5 31.75 43.04 -23.53
CA SER A 5 32.65 41.91 -23.36
C SER A 5 32.05 40.98 -22.30
N ILE A 6 31.62 39.77 -22.71
CA ILE A 6 31.20 38.71 -21.80
C ILE A 6 32.34 37.70 -21.75
N GLY A 7 33.10 37.74 -20.65
CA GLY A 7 34.20 36.82 -20.39
C GLY A 7 33.70 35.41 -20.15
N TYR A 8 34.23 34.46 -20.91
CA TYR A 8 34.19 33.04 -20.59
C TYR A 8 35.22 32.77 -19.49
N THR A 9 34.76 32.32 -18.32
CA THR A 9 35.66 31.75 -17.31
C THR A 9 35.22 30.33 -17.02
N THR A 10 35.90 29.40 -17.67
CA THR A 10 36.00 27.99 -17.31
C THR A 10 36.62 27.91 -15.92
N LEU A 11 35.97 27.27 -14.94
CA LEU A 11 36.67 26.86 -13.72
C LEU A 11 36.15 25.52 -13.19
N SER A 12 37.14 24.69 -12.96
CA SER A 12 37.12 23.24 -12.88
C SER A 12 36.60 22.68 -11.57
N ARG A 13 36.10 21.44 -11.68
CA ARG A 13 35.92 20.42 -10.64
C ARG A 13 36.78 20.63 -9.39
N SER A 14 36.15 20.57 -8.22
CA SER A 14 36.83 20.23 -6.98
C SER A 14 35.93 19.36 -6.11
N MET A 15 36.23 18.06 -6.16
CA MET A 15 35.75 17.00 -5.29
C MET A 15 36.29 17.24 -3.88
N LYS A 16 35.41 17.29 -2.86
CA LYS A 16 35.81 17.20 -1.45
C LYS A 16 34.97 16.13 -0.77
N ILE A 17 35.61 14.98 -0.60
CA ILE A 17 35.17 13.84 0.18
C ILE A 17 35.45 14.19 1.65
N SER A 18 34.40 14.32 2.45
CA SER A 18 34.51 14.43 3.91
C SER A 18 33.94 13.16 4.53
N ILE A 19 34.83 12.23 4.90
CA ILE A 19 34.53 11.07 5.72
C ILE A 19 34.76 11.47 7.18
N LEU A 20 33.68 11.58 7.95
CA LEU A 20 33.73 11.66 9.41
C LEU A 20 33.14 10.35 9.96
N LEU A 21 34.04 9.50 10.44
CA LEU A 21 33.76 8.33 11.27
C LEU A 21 33.56 8.81 12.71
N LEU A 22 32.38 8.57 13.29
CA LEU A 22 32.19 8.51 14.74
C LEU A 22 31.36 7.27 15.09
N SER A 23 31.89 6.48 16.01
CA SER A 23 31.47 5.13 16.38
C SER A 23 30.53 5.09 17.59
N ALA A 24 29.63 4.09 17.58
CA ALA A 24 28.90 3.44 18.69
C ALA A 24 27.85 4.32 19.41
N ILE A 25 26.71 3.83 19.93
CA ILE A 25 26.40 2.59 20.67
C ILE A 25 24.94 2.18 20.40
N GLY A 26 24.67 0.88 20.44
CA GLY A 26 23.43 0.25 19.98
C GLY A 26 22.18 0.45 20.84
N SER A 27 21.06 0.05 20.22
CA SER A 27 19.84 -0.43 20.89
C SER A 27 19.06 -1.22 19.83
N THR A 28 19.24 -2.54 19.81
CA THR A 28 18.37 -3.43 19.02
C THR A 28 17.02 -3.48 19.73
N GLN A 29 16.00 -2.83 19.17
CA GLN A 29 14.65 -3.11 19.61
C GLN A 29 14.31 -4.50 19.10
N ALA A 30 14.18 -5.43 20.04
CA ALA A 30 13.76 -6.79 19.77
C ALA A 30 12.37 -6.77 19.14
N TRP A 31 12.27 -7.46 18.00
CA TRP A 31 11.01 -7.99 17.49
C TRP A 31 10.35 -8.80 18.62
N SER A 32 9.19 -8.37 19.10
CA SER A 32 8.31 -9.24 19.87
C SER A 32 7.52 -10.12 18.89
N VAL A 33 7.92 -11.39 18.74
CA VAL A 33 7.06 -12.42 18.16
C VAL A 33 6.06 -12.72 19.26
N ASN A 34 4.80 -12.32 19.09
CA ASN A 34 3.73 -12.97 19.85
C ASN A 34 3.61 -14.40 19.29
N LYS A 35 4.27 -15.36 19.96
CA LYS A 35 4.05 -16.80 19.73
C LYS A 35 3.17 -17.34 20.85
N ALA A 36 1.87 -17.20 20.66
CA ALA A 36 0.82 -18.02 21.26
C ALA A 36 -0.39 -17.90 20.31
N ASN A 37 -1.03 -18.94 19.79
CA ASN A 37 -1.01 -20.35 20.13
C ASN A 37 -1.32 -21.13 18.84
N THR A 38 -0.57 -22.19 18.59
CA THR A 38 -0.96 -23.27 17.69
C THR A 38 -2.28 -23.88 18.14
N GLY A 39 -3.16 -24.16 17.18
CA GLY A 39 -4.17 -25.21 17.33
C GLY A 39 -5.50 -24.79 17.93
N ALA A 40 -6.35 -24.19 17.10
CA ALA A 40 -7.74 -24.60 17.02
C ALA A 40 -8.28 -24.17 15.65
N SER A 41 -8.28 -25.09 14.69
CA SER A 41 -9.33 -25.06 13.67
C SER A 41 -10.64 -25.22 14.44
N VAL A 42 -11.31 -24.12 14.75
CA VAL A 42 -12.71 -24.21 15.17
C VAL A 42 -13.48 -24.56 13.92
N ASP A 43 -13.64 -25.87 13.75
CA ASP A 43 -14.58 -26.49 12.83
C ASP A 43 -15.93 -25.79 13.04
N ARG A 44 -16.45 -25.16 11.99
CA ARG A 44 -17.73 -24.43 12.01
C ARG A 44 -18.92 -25.41 11.96
N ARG A 45 -18.88 -26.50 12.74
CA ARG A 45 -19.93 -27.53 12.76
C ARG A 45 -20.11 -28.12 14.16
N ASN A 46 -21.38 -28.16 14.59
CA ASN A 46 -21.98 -28.57 15.88
C ASN A 46 -21.99 -27.44 16.94
N VAL A 47 -23.07 -26.71 17.21
CA VAL A 47 -24.49 -27.07 17.52
C VAL A 47 -24.59 -28.11 18.64
N LEU A 48 -25.21 -27.68 19.76
CA LEU A 48 -25.78 -28.44 20.88
C LEU A 48 -24.91 -29.49 21.58
N SER A 49 -24.60 -29.25 22.86
CA SER A 49 -24.98 -30.12 24.00
C SER A 49 -24.13 -29.78 25.21
N GLY A 50 -24.76 -29.52 26.36
CA GLY A 50 -24.03 -29.38 27.63
C GLY A 50 -24.75 -28.60 28.72
N ILE A 51 -26.00 -28.94 29.00
CA ILE A 51 -26.63 -28.63 30.30
C ILE A 51 -26.21 -29.75 31.27
N THR A 52 -25.42 -29.43 32.29
CA THR A 52 -25.38 -30.20 33.55
C THR A 52 -25.46 -29.27 34.74
N ALA A 53 -26.37 -29.62 35.64
CA ALA A 53 -26.93 -28.83 36.72
C ALA A 53 -25.98 -28.52 37.90
N ALA A 54 -26.44 -27.57 38.72
CA ALA A 54 -26.15 -27.33 40.14
C ALA A 54 -25.19 -26.17 40.48
N ALA A 55 -25.75 -24.97 40.59
CA ALA A 55 -25.65 -24.08 41.76
C ALA A 55 -26.44 -22.79 41.45
N PHE A 56 -27.30 -22.35 42.36
CA PHE A 56 -27.99 -21.06 42.27
C PHE A 56 -26.98 -19.92 42.35
N GLY A 57 -26.51 -19.47 41.19
CA GLY A 57 -25.83 -18.20 41.01
C GLY A 57 -26.43 -17.57 39.76
N VAL A 58 -27.25 -16.53 39.93
CA VAL A 58 -27.71 -15.72 38.80
C VAL A 58 -26.49 -14.94 38.31
N ALA A 59 -25.65 -15.60 37.51
CA ALA A 59 -24.64 -14.94 36.71
C ALA A 59 -25.37 -14.35 35.51
N THR A 60 -25.73 -13.07 35.61
CA THR A 60 -26.13 -12.29 34.46
C THR A 60 -24.93 -12.22 33.51
N ALA A 61 -24.90 -13.11 32.52
CA ALA A 61 -23.97 -13.03 31.42
C ALA A 61 -24.33 -11.76 30.62
N THR A 62 -23.65 -10.66 30.91
CA THR A 62 -23.70 -9.47 30.07
C THR A 62 -23.13 -9.85 28.71
N VAL A 63 -24.01 -9.99 27.73
CA VAL A 63 -23.61 -10.15 26.34
C VAL A 63 -22.93 -8.83 25.97
N ALA A 64 -21.60 -8.81 25.98
CA ALA A 64 -20.83 -7.70 25.47
C ALA A 64 -21.14 -7.58 23.97
N THR A 65 -22.05 -6.68 23.62
CA THR A 65 -22.30 -6.26 22.25
C THR A 65 -21.03 -5.60 21.73
N SER A 66 -20.19 -6.41 21.11
CA SER A 66 -19.02 -5.95 20.39
C SER A 66 -19.52 -5.16 19.18
N THR A 67 -19.65 -3.85 19.34
CA THR A 67 -19.83 -2.92 18.23
C THR A 67 -18.56 -2.97 17.38
N VAL A 68 -18.51 -3.87 16.40
CA VAL A 68 -17.52 -3.79 15.33
C VAL A 68 -17.76 -2.43 14.65
N PRO A 69 -16.80 -1.49 14.69
CA PRO A 69 -16.97 -0.24 13.96
C PRO A 69 -17.24 -0.61 12.51
N ALA A 70 -18.28 0.00 11.92
CA ALA A 70 -18.54 -0.13 10.51
C ALA A 70 -17.22 0.18 9.78
N ALA A 71 -16.66 -0.83 9.11
CA ALA A 71 -15.46 -0.65 8.33
C ALA A 71 -15.76 0.45 7.31
N PHE A 72 -15.13 1.61 7.47
CA PHE A 72 -15.11 2.60 6.41
C PHE A 72 -14.52 1.91 5.19
N ALA A 73 -15.26 1.87 4.08
CA ALA A 73 -14.75 1.33 2.83
C ALA A 73 -13.38 1.97 2.54
N ALA A 74 -12.43 1.16 2.09
CA ALA A 74 -11.09 1.66 1.83
C ALA A 74 -11.11 2.81 0.82
N ASP A 75 -10.46 3.92 1.18
CA ASP A 75 -10.29 5.05 0.29
C ASP A 75 -9.04 4.84 -0.58
N PHE A 76 -9.29 4.43 -1.83
CA PHE A 76 -8.27 4.19 -2.83
C PHE A 76 -7.81 5.46 -3.57
N ILE A 77 -8.40 6.63 -3.33
CA ILE A 77 -7.98 7.85 -4.03
C ILE A 77 -6.54 8.21 -3.63
N GLY A 78 -5.68 8.44 -4.62
CA GLY A 78 -4.31 8.90 -4.36
C GLY A 78 -3.33 8.71 -5.50
N SER A 79 -2.12 9.20 -5.24
CA SER A 79 -0.92 8.88 -5.99
C SER A 79 -0.16 7.75 -5.30
N TYR A 80 0.43 6.86 -6.09
CA TYR A 80 1.09 5.65 -5.62
C TYR A 80 2.45 5.45 -6.29
N SER A 81 3.42 4.99 -5.51
CA SER A 81 4.70 4.49 -6.00
C SER A 81 4.61 2.99 -6.26
N ASP A 82 4.94 2.59 -7.49
CA ASP A 82 5.05 1.19 -7.94
C ASP A 82 6.53 0.81 -8.07
N PRO A 83 7.06 -0.11 -7.23
CA PRO A 83 8.45 -0.56 -7.30
C PRO A 83 8.88 -1.11 -8.67
N ASN A 84 7.96 -1.70 -9.43
CA ASN A 84 8.25 -2.22 -10.77
C ASN A 84 8.36 -1.12 -11.83
N HIS A 85 7.92 0.10 -11.52
CA HIS A 85 7.93 1.25 -12.42
C HIS A 85 8.47 2.50 -11.70
N PRO A 86 9.78 2.54 -11.42
CA PRO A 86 10.39 3.63 -10.66
C PRO A 86 10.20 4.98 -11.36
N ASN A 87 9.91 6.02 -10.57
CA ASN A 87 9.61 7.38 -11.02
C ASN A 87 8.36 7.52 -11.92
N CYS A 88 7.56 6.46 -12.10
CA CYS A 88 6.28 6.51 -12.81
C CYS A 88 5.11 6.37 -11.82
N PRO A 89 4.62 7.45 -11.19
CA PRO A 89 3.55 7.36 -10.22
C PRO A 89 2.26 6.81 -10.87
N ARG A 90 1.50 6.05 -10.09
CA ARG A 90 0.16 5.59 -10.45
C ARG A 90 -0.85 6.51 -9.79
N LEU A 91 -1.87 6.91 -10.50
CA LEU A 91 -2.98 7.69 -9.97
C LEU A 91 -4.22 6.82 -9.92
N VAL A 92 -4.93 6.87 -8.80
CA VAL A 92 -6.24 6.24 -8.63
C VAL A 92 -7.23 7.34 -8.28
N ALA A 93 -8.29 7.44 -9.08
CA ALA A 93 -9.45 8.29 -8.83
C ALA A 93 -10.70 7.41 -8.77
N THR A 94 -11.68 7.78 -7.96
CA THR A 94 -12.88 6.96 -7.74
C THR A 94 -14.15 7.79 -7.82
N GLU A 95 -15.21 7.20 -8.33
CA GLU A 95 -16.57 7.76 -8.37
C GLU A 95 -17.56 6.66 -7.95
N GLY A 96 -18.04 6.71 -6.71
CA GLY A 96 -18.76 5.60 -6.10
C GLY A 96 -17.89 4.33 -6.08
N ASP A 97 -18.43 3.24 -6.59
CA ASP A 97 -17.71 1.95 -6.69
C ASP A 97 -16.84 1.85 -7.95
N LYS A 98 -16.80 2.86 -8.82
CA LYS A 98 -15.94 2.87 -10.02
C LYS A 98 -14.58 3.47 -9.70
N ALA A 99 -13.53 2.88 -10.26
CA ALA A 99 -12.17 3.38 -10.18
C ALA A 99 -11.58 3.62 -11.57
N ILE A 100 -10.81 4.69 -11.69
CA ILE A 100 -9.96 4.99 -12.84
C ILE A 100 -8.52 4.97 -12.36
N ILE A 101 -7.71 4.18 -13.04
CA ILE A 101 -6.30 4.03 -12.73
C ILE A 101 -5.51 4.55 -13.92
N SER A 102 -4.56 5.44 -13.69
CA SER A 102 -3.68 5.95 -14.75
C SER A 102 -2.22 5.96 -14.30
N GLY A 103 -1.34 6.04 -15.27
CA GLY A 103 0.10 6.14 -15.03
C GLY A 103 0.85 6.13 -16.34
N ALA A 104 2.17 5.96 -16.23
CA ALA A 104 3.04 5.78 -17.37
C ALA A 104 3.99 4.61 -17.12
N ASP A 105 4.47 3.98 -18.19
CA ASP A 105 5.53 2.97 -18.10
C ASP A 105 6.72 3.42 -18.95
N GLY A 106 7.90 3.50 -18.34
CA GLY A 106 9.17 3.69 -19.06
C GLY A 106 10.17 2.59 -18.73
N ASN A 107 11.31 2.56 -19.44
CA ASN A 107 12.34 1.54 -19.27
C ASN A 107 13.74 2.20 -19.18
N PRO A 108 14.42 2.18 -18.02
CA PRO A 108 14.01 1.62 -16.72
C PRO A 108 13.24 2.67 -15.88
N GLY A 109 11.91 2.70 -15.97
CA GLY A 109 11.07 3.71 -15.32
C GLY A 109 10.97 5.04 -16.08
N CYS A 110 10.52 6.11 -15.40
CA CYS A 110 10.26 7.43 -15.99
C CYS A 110 11.26 8.49 -15.47
N PRO A 111 12.54 8.45 -15.89
CA PRO A 111 13.61 9.29 -15.32
C PRO A 111 13.42 10.79 -15.53
N THR A 112 12.78 11.20 -16.63
CA THR A 112 12.44 12.60 -16.97
C THR A 112 10.94 12.87 -16.87
N GLY A 113 10.17 11.93 -16.31
CA GLY A 113 8.71 11.93 -16.42
C GLY A 113 8.19 11.39 -17.75
N ASP A 114 9.07 11.04 -18.68
CA ASP A 114 8.71 10.49 -19.99
C ASP A 114 8.47 8.98 -19.89
N GLY A 115 7.20 8.58 -20.01
CA GLY A 115 6.79 7.18 -20.10
C GLY A 115 5.57 7.03 -21.00
N ARG A 116 5.31 5.82 -21.48
CA ARG A 116 4.09 5.51 -22.25
C ARG A 116 2.90 5.59 -21.31
N ALA A 117 2.11 6.66 -21.43
CA ALA A 117 0.91 6.86 -20.64
C ALA A 117 -0.14 5.77 -20.93
N TRP A 118 -0.89 5.41 -19.90
CA TRP A 118 -1.98 4.45 -19.98
C TRP A 118 -3.09 4.81 -18.99
N ARG A 119 -4.29 4.28 -19.25
CA ARG A 119 -5.48 4.43 -18.41
C ARG A 119 -6.24 3.11 -18.40
N LEU A 120 -6.64 2.68 -17.22
CA LEU A 120 -7.38 1.45 -16.95
C LEU A 120 -8.63 1.78 -16.12
N GLU A 121 -9.59 0.87 -16.18
CA GLU A 121 -10.81 0.93 -15.41
C GLU A 121 -10.82 -0.14 -14.31
N GLY A 122 -11.57 0.12 -13.25
CA GLY A 122 -11.74 -0.82 -12.17
C GLY A 122 -13.00 -0.60 -11.34
N GLU A 123 -13.21 -1.49 -10.39
CA GLU A 123 -14.36 -1.51 -9.49
C GLU A 123 -13.88 -1.73 -8.04
N ILE A 124 -14.51 -1.06 -7.07
CA ILE A 124 -14.19 -1.18 -5.64
C ILE A 124 -15.27 -2.01 -4.94
N LYS A 125 -14.83 -2.96 -4.11
CA LYS A 125 -15.71 -3.79 -3.26
C LYS A 125 -15.11 -3.91 -1.88
N GLY A 126 -15.56 -3.04 -0.96
CA GLY A 126 -15.02 -2.95 0.40
C GLY A 126 -13.54 -2.55 0.38
N ASP A 127 -12.68 -3.43 0.89
CA ASP A 127 -11.23 -3.21 0.95
C ASP A 127 -10.47 -3.71 -0.29
N ASN A 128 -11.19 -4.03 -1.36
CA ASN A 128 -10.61 -4.55 -2.60
C ASN A 128 -10.90 -3.62 -3.78
N ILE A 129 -9.94 -3.54 -4.69
CA ILE A 129 -10.07 -2.90 -5.99
C ILE A 129 -9.80 -3.95 -7.07
N PHE A 130 -10.65 -4.03 -8.09
CA PHE A 130 -10.50 -4.94 -9.23
C PHE A 130 -10.18 -4.10 -10.45
N VAL A 131 -9.04 -4.33 -11.09
CA VAL A 131 -8.57 -3.51 -12.20
C VAL A 131 -8.42 -4.35 -13.46
N ASP A 132 -8.90 -3.81 -14.58
CA ASP A 132 -8.75 -4.41 -15.90
C ASP A 132 -7.39 -4.04 -16.52
N PHE A 133 -6.44 -4.96 -16.43
CA PHE A 133 -5.12 -4.83 -17.06
C PHE A 133 -5.08 -5.41 -18.48
N SER A 134 -6.19 -5.90 -19.04
CA SER A 134 -6.23 -6.47 -20.39
C SER A 134 -5.76 -5.51 -21.50
N PRO A 135 -5.98 -4.17 -21.43
CA PRO A 135 -5.41 -3.24 -22.41
C PRO A 135 -3.87 -3.20 -22.42
N LYS A 136 -3.25 -3.67 -21.32
CA LYS A 136 -1.80 -3.81 -21.17
C LYS A 136 -1.32 -5.26 -21.33
N GLY A 137 -2.21 -6.19 -21.68
CA GLY A 137 -1.92 -7.63 -21.81
C GLY A 137 -1.99 -8.43 -20.51
N GLY A 138 -2.50 -7.84 -19.42
CA GLY A 138 -2.70 -8.51 -18.14
C GLY A 138 -4.10 -9.10 -17.94
N PRO A 139 -4.41 -9.59 -16.72
CA PRO A 139 -5.74 -10.09 -16.36
C PRO A 139 -6.81 -8.99 -16.38
N LYS A 140 -8.06 -9.38 -16.62
CA LYS A 140 -9.21 -8.46 -16.71
C LYS A 140 -9.73 -7.98 -15.34
N ASP A 141 -9.41 -8.72 -14.28
CA ASP A 141 -10.01 -8.55 -12.96
C ASP A 141 -8.97 -8.75 -11.86
N LEU A 142 -7.78 -8.14 -12.04
CA LEU A 142 -6.72 -8.29 -11.05
C LEU A 142 -7.15 -7.62 -9.74
N GLN A 143 -7.25 -8.42 -8.68
CA GLN A 143 -7.65 -7.97 -7.35
C GLN A 143 -6.46 -7.36 -6.61
N GLY A 144 -6.57 -6.08 -6.29
CA GLY A 144 -5.73 -5.38 -5.31
C GLY A 144 -6.43 -5.27 -3.96
N LYS A 145 -5.69 -5.47 -2.86
CA LYS A 145 -6.22 -5.34 -1.50
C LYS A 145 -5.61 -4.14 -0.78
N TRP A 146 -6.45 -3.33 -0.14
CA TRP A 146 -6.01 -2.25 0.72
C TRP A 146 -5.32 -2.80 1.98
N ASP A 147 -4.14 -2.28 2.30
CA ASP A 147 -3.36 -2.70 3.48
C ASP A 147 -3.21 -1.62 4.56
N GLY A 148 -3.92 -0.49 4.41
CA GLY A 148 -3.81 0.69 5.28
C GLY A 148 -2.85 1.76 4.75
N SER A 149 -1.89 1.39 3.90
CA SER A 149 -0.85 2.29 3.36
C SER A 149 -0.73 2.25 1.84
N GLY A 150 -1.39 1.30 1.18
CA GLY A 150 -1.31 1.08 -0.24
C GLY A 150 -2.14 -0.10 -0.71
N ILE A 151 -1.90 -0.50 -1.96
CA ILE A 151 -2.60 -1.59 -2.64
C ILE A 151 -1.62 -2.76 -2.82
N ARG A 152 -1.95 -3.92 -2.27
CA ARG A 152 -1.20 -5.16 -2.46
C ARG A 152 -1.80 -5.98 -3.59
N TRP A 153 -0.94 -6.42 -4.49
CA TRP A 153 -1.31 -7.25 -5.63
C TRP A 153 -0.93 -8.72 -5.40
N PRO A 154 -1.55 -9.67 -6.14
CA PRO A 154 -1.30 -11.11 -5.94
C PRO A 154 0.10 -11.56 -6.33
N ASP A 155 0.80 -10.79 -7.16
CA ASP A 155 2.17 -11.03 -7.62
C ASP A 155 3.24 -10.64 -6.57
N GLY A 156 2.81 -10.16 -5.40
CA GLY A 156 3.70 -9.66 -4.35
C GLY A 156 4.09 -8.19 -4.53
N ASN A 157 3.68 -7.53 -5.62
CA ASN A 157 3.88 -6.10 -5.79
C ASN A 157 3.00 -5.31 -4.82
N LYS A 158 3.49 -4.17 -4.37
CA LYS A 158 2.75 -3.23 -3.55
C LYS A 158 2.90 -1.83 -4.07
N TRP A 159 1.77 -1.22 -4.39
CA TRP A 159 1.69 0.20 -4.70
C TRP A 159 1.52 0.98 -3.41
N THR A 160 2.55 1.74 -3.00
CA THR A 160 2.53 2.50 -1.75
C THR A 160 1.99 3.90 -1.99
N ARG A 161 0.98 4.32 -1.23
CA ARG A 161 0.40 5.66 -1.39
C ARG A 161 1.42 6.73 -0.99
N THR A 162 1.67 7.68 -1.87
CA THR A 162 2.62 8.79 -1.67
C THR A 162 1.94 10.12 -1.37
N GLY A 163 0.65 10.25 -1.69
CA GLY A 163 -0.16 11.42 -1.37
C GLY A 163 -1.60 11.26 -1.85
N LYS A 164 -2.49 12.09 -1.32
CA LYS A 164 -3.77 12.36 -1.98
C LYS A 164 -3.61 13.61 -2.86
N PRO A 165 -4.30 13.67 -4.01
CA PRO A 165 -4.42 14.91 -4.76
C PRO A 165 -5.06 16.02 -3.92
#